data_AF-A0A6G4AER6-F1
#
_entry.id   AF-A0A6G4AER6-F1
#
_cell.length_a   1.000
_cell.length_b   1.000
_cell.length_c   1.000
_cell.angle_alpha   90.00
_cell.angle_beta   90.00
_cell.angle_gamma   90.00
#
_symmetry.space_group_name_H-M   'P 1'
#
loop_
_entity.id
_entity.type
_entity.pdbx_description
1 polymer ?
#
loop_
_entity_poly.entity_id
_entity_poly.type
_entity_poly.pdbx_seq_one_letter_code
_entity_poly.pdbx_strand_id
1 'polypeptide(L)'
;MTAPPPRMPAHWHCYRWTGERRTYDDESPRRPPHLVVQDASPQEWKQIAAASPAFMASDVPPLEVPHWLLRPARMIKATFEAPAEALGWYMGQVEELAPSFMSDFDRELERQAAWSAAAEGRLFWGGDVVGGWYLRGARFASVQVVACSANRIRPTIPCPMR
;
A
#
# COMPACT_ATOMS: atom_id res chain seq x y z
N MET A 1 23.93 18.80 15.12
CA MET A 1 23.36 17.52 15.63
C MET A 1 22.70 16.83 14.46
N THR A 2 23.31 15.77 13.92
CA THR A 2 22.73 14.99 12.83
C THR A 2 21.59 14.15 13.43
N ALA A 3 20.38 14.26 12.89
CA ALA A 3 19.28 13.40 13.31
C ALA A 3 19.69 11.93 13.15
N PRO A 4 19.33 11.02 14.09
CA PRO A 4 19.61 9.60 13.92
C PRO A 4 19.00 9.11 12.60
N PRO A 5 19.67 8.19 11.88
CA PRO A 5 19.12 7.65 10.65
C PRO A 5 17.73 7.06 10.93
N PRO A 6 16.76 7.24 10.01
CA PRO A 6 15.42 6.70 10.19
C PRO A 6 15.52 5.19 10.43
N ARG A 7 14.81 4.69 11.45
CA ARG A 7 14.73 3.26 11.70
C ARG A 7 14.11 2.61 10.47
N MET A 8 14.82 1.65 9.88
CA MET A 8 14.27 0.89 8.77
C MET A 8 13.01 0.14 9.23
N PRO A 9 11.99 0.04 8.36
CA PRO A 9 10.84 -0.83 8.60
C PRO A 9 11.31 -2.26 8.83
N ALA A 10 10.63 -2.99 9.71
CA ALA A 10 10.92 -4.42 9.87
C ALA A 10 10.50 -5.25 8.65
N HIS A 11 9.39 -4.87 8.01
CA HIS A 11 8.84 -5.58 6.87
C HIS A 11 8.25 -4.61 5.86
N TRP A 12 8.16 -5.09 4.63
CA TRP A 12 7.41 -4.50 3.53
C TRP A 12 6.27 -5.47 3.17
N HIS A 13 5.04 -5.07 3.46
CA HIS A 13 3.84 -5.87 3.16
C HIS A 13 3.25 -5.46 1.82
N CYS A 14 3.02 -6.45 0.97
CA CYS A 14 2.61 -6.27 -0.41
C CYS A 14 1.12 -6.52 -0.58
N TYR A 15 0.44 -5.63 -1.29
CA TYR A 15 -1.00 -5.68 -1.54
C TYR A 15 -1.28 -5.46 -3.03
N ARG A 16 -2.27 -6.18 -3.56
CA ARG A 16 -2.76 -6.02 -4.92
C ARG A 16 -4.28 -6.11 -4.92
N TRP A 17 -4.89 -5.23 -5.70
CA TRP A 17 -6.32 -5.27 -5.99
C TRP A 17 -6.58 -4.96 -7.46
N THR A 18 -7.57 -5.63 -8.05
CA THR A 18 -8.07 -5.34 -9.40
C THR A 18 -9.57 -5.58 -9.41
N GLY A 19 -10.33 -4.61 -9.87
CA GLY A 19 -11.79 -4.68 -9.87
C GLY A 19 -12.44 -3.57 -10.67
N GLU A 20 -13.76 -3.46 -10.55
CA GLU A 20 -14.53 -2.39 -11.19
C GLU A 20 -14.19 -1.03 -10.58
N ARG A 21 -14.05 0.00 -11.42
CA ARG A 21 -13.79 1.37 -10.95
C ARG A 21 -14.85 1.84 -9.96
N ARG A 22 -16.12 1.47 -10.17
CA ARG A 22 -17.22 1.85 -9.28
C ARG A 22 -17.04 1.31 -7.86
N THR A 23 -16.49 0.12 -7.70
CA THR A 23 -16.17 -0.46 -6.39
C THR A 23 -15.01 0.28 -5.72
N TYR A 24 -14.02 0.72 -6.49
CA TYR A 24 -12.94 1.56 -5.99
C TYR A 24 -13.43 2.95 -5.57
N ASP A 25 -14.34 3.55 -6.33
CA ASP A 25 -14.90 4.88 -6.07
C ASP A 25 -15.82 4.91 -4.84
N ASP A 26 -16.29 3.75 -4.35
CA ASP A 26 -16.97 3.67 -3.06
C ASP A 26 -15.95 3.83 -1.92
N GLU A 27 -15.90 5.04 -1.36
CA GLU A 27 -14.98 5.38 -0.28
C GLU A 27 -15.40 4.82 1.07
N SER A 28 -16.67 4.46 1.27
CA SER A 28 -17.18 4.00 2.57
C SER A 28 -16.39 2.82 3.15
N PRO A 29 -16.16 1.71 2.41
CA PRO A 29 -15.36 0.58 2.90
C PRO A 29 -13.85 0.84 2.91
N ARG A 30 -13.39 2.00 2.45
CA ARG A 30 -11.96 2.35 2.31
C ARG A 30 -11.42 3.16 3.49
N ARG A 31 -12.28 3.53 4.44
CA ARG A 31 -11.94 4.37 5.60
C ARG A 31 -12.12 3.62 6.92
N PRO A 32 -11.16 3.69 7.85
CA PRO A 32 -11.47 3.42 9.25
C PRO A 32 -12.49 4.45 9.76
N PRO A 33 -13.32 4.09 10.76
CA PRO A 33 -14.40 4.95 11.26
C PRO A 33 -13.84 6.15 12.06
N HIS A 34 -14.29 7.37 11.70
CA HIS A 34 -14.16 8.69 12.38
C HIS A 34 -12.75 9.13 12.85
N LEU A 35 -12.38 10.38 12.51
CA LEU A 35 -11.22 11.16 13.00
C LEU A 35 -9.97 10.32 13.31
N VAL A 36 -9.13 10.12 12.29
CA VAL A 36 -7.77 9.59 12.43
C VAL A 36 -6.97 10.57 13.29
N VAL A 37 -6.99 10.36 14.61
CA VAL A 37 -6.17 11.09 15.57
C VAL A 37 -4.71 10.80 15.18
N GLN A 38 -3.92 11.85 14.92
CA GLN A 38 -2.54 11.70 14.47
C GLN A 38 -1.70 10.84 15.44
N ASP A 39 -2.06 10.90 16.72
CA ASP A 39 -1.32 10.29 17.83
C ASP A 39 -2.02 9.08 18.47
N ALA A 40 -2.94 8.42 17.77
CA ALA A 40 -3.57 7.21 18.28
C ALA A 40 -2.50 6.14 18.60
N SER A 41 -2.60 5.54 19.78
CA SER A 41 -1.77 4.42 20.21
C SER A 41 -2.04 3.17 19.37
N PRO A 42 -1.13 2.17 19.39
CA PRO A 42 -1.36 0.91 18.68
C PRO A 42 -2.66 0.20 19.08
N GLN A 43 -3.09 0.33 20.35
CA GLN A 43 -4.33 -0.27 20.84
C GLN A 43 -5.56 0.48 20.35
N GLU A 44 -5.52 1.82 20.34
CA GLU A 44 -6.60 2.64 19.78
C GLU A 44 -6.77 2.39 18.29
N TRP A 45 -5.68 2.25 17.53
CA TRP A 45 -5.74 1.86 16.11
C TRP A 45 -6.50 0.55 15.87
N LYS A 46 -6.21 -0.47 16.69
CA LYS A 46 -6.89 -1.77 16.61
C LYS A 46 -8.39 -1.63 16.93
N GLN A 47 -8.74 -0.83 17.93
CA GLN A 47 -10.14 -0.59 18.33
C GLN A 47 -10.91 0.20 17.26
N ILE A 48 -10.32 1.26 16.72
CA ILE A 48 -10.89 2.06 15.62
C ILE A 48 -11.16 1.16 14.42
N ALA A 49 -10.17 0.37 13.98
CA ALA A 49 -10.35 -0.53 12.84
C ALA A 49 -11.44 -1.58 13.11
N ALA A 50 -11.46 -2.20 14.29
CA ALA A 50 -12.45 -3.20 14.68
C ALA A 50 -13.89 -2.65 14.75
N ALA A 51 -14.06 -1.35 14.98
CA ALA A 51 -15.38 -0.71 14.98
C ALA A 51 -16.02 -0.60 13.58
N SER A 52 -15.27 -0.88 12.50
CA SER A 52 -15.80 -0.95 11.13
C SER A 52 -15.55 -2.32 10.49
N PRO A 53 -16.50 -3.26 10.63
CA PRO A 53 -16.43 -4.55 9.94
C PRO A 53 -16.30 -4.43 8.42
N ALA A 54 -16.96 -3.42 7.81
CA ALA A 54 -16.89 -3.17 6.37
C ALA A 54 -15.46 -2.80 5.92
N PHE A 55 -14.77 -1.93 6.68
CA PHE A 55 -13.38 -1.58 6.42
C PHE A 55 -12.44 -2.78 6.57
N MET A 56 -12.65 -3.58 7.62
CA MET A 56 -11.83 -4.77 7.91
C MET A 56 -12.03 -5.91 6.92
N ALA A 57 -13.19 -5.99 6.28
CA ALA A 57 -13.51 -7.00 5.27
C ALA A 57 -13.11 -6.58 3.86
N SER A 58 -13.01 -5.28 3.58
CA SER A 58 -12.73 -4.73 2.26
C SER A 58 -11.34 -5.09 1.74
N ASP A 59 -11.28 -5.58 0.51
CA ASP A 59 -10.04 -5.78 -0.25
C ASP A 59 -9.70 -4.57 -1.15
N VAL A 60 -10.59 -3.58 -1.21
CA VAL A 60 -10.40 -2.35 -1.99
C VAL A 60 -9.35 -1.47 -1.31
N PRO A 61 -8.38 -0.87 -2.03
CA PRO A 61 -7.32 -0.07 -1.41
C PRO A 61 -7.87 1.00 -0.46
N PRO A 62 -7.32 1.16 0.75
CA PRO A 62 -7.77 2.19 1.69
C PRO A 62 -7.48 3.60 1.17
N LEU A 63 -8.06 4.62 1.80
CA LEU A 63 -7.79 6.02 1.44
C LEU A 63 -6.37 6.47 1.83
N GLU A 64 -5.88 6.05 2.99
CA GLU A 64 -4.47 6.21 3.37
C GLU A 64 -3.77 4.86 3.30
N VAL A 65 -2.62 4.84 2.65
CA VAL A 65 -1.86 3.62 2.36
C VAL A 65 -1.46 2.84 3.62
N PRO A 66 -1.01 3.49 4.72
CA PRO A 66 -0.69 2.78 5.95
C PRO A 66 -1.88 2.04 6.58
N HIS A 67 -3.13 2.40 6.26
CA HIS A 67 -4.31 1.71 6.78
C HIS A 67 -4.45 0.28 6.24
N TRP A 68 -3.67 -0.12 5.23
CA TRP A 68 -3.52 -1.53 4.89
C TRP A 68 -3.02 -2.38 6.07
N LEU A 69 -2.15 -1.81 6.92
CA LEU A 69 -1.60 -2.49 8.09
C LEU A 69 -2.62 -2.72 9.21
N LEU A 70 -3.74 -1.98 9.19
CA LEU A 70 -4.86 -2.20 10.11
C LEU A 70 -5.72 -3.41 9.70
N ARG A 71 -5.66 -3.81 8.43
CA ARG A 71 -6.46 -4.91 7.90
C ARG A 71 -5.85 -6.27 8.25
N PRO A 72 -6.65 -7.35 8.27
CA PRO A 72 -6.15 -8.67 8.64
C PRO A 72 -4.98 -9.15 7.76
N ALA A 73 -3.99 -9.80 8.36
CA ALA A 73 -2.78 -10.29 7.68
C ALA A 73 -3.08 -11.20 6.47
N ARG A 74 -4.21 -11.91 6.45
CA ARG A 74 -4.66 -12.72 5.30
C ARG A 74 -4.83 -11.93 3.99
N MET A 75 -4.88 -10.60 4.04
CA MET A 75 -4.97 -9.75 2.84
C MET A 75 -3.61 -9.48 2.19
N ILE A 76 -2.52 -9.72 2.92
CA ILE A 76 -1.15 -9.54 2.46
C ILE A 76 -0.85 -10.60 1.39
N LYS A 77 -0.33 -10.15 0.24
CA LYS A 77 0.02 -11.01 -0.90
C LYS A 77 1.45 -11.55 -0.81
N ALA A 78 2.35 -10.76 -0.25
CA ALA A 78 3.73 -11.14 0.05
C ALA A 78 4.27 -10.24 1.18
N THR A 79 5.30 -10.71 1.87
CA THR A 79 6.03 -9.93 2.87
C THR A 79 7.52 -10.14 2.67
N PHE A 80 8.28 -9.06 2.75
CA PHE A 80 9.73 -9.09 2.60
C PHE A 80 10.39 -8.31 3.73
N GLU A 81 11.62 -8.70 4.06
CA GLU A 81 12.51 -7.99 5.00
C GLU A 81 13.54 -7.11 4.27
N ALA A 82 13.70 -7.28 2.96
CA ALA A 82 14.58 -6.46 2.14
C ALA A 82 13.78 -5.57 1.18
N PRO A 83 14.09 -4.27 1.07
CA PRO A 83 13.39 -3.36 0.15
C PRO A 83 13.56 -3.76 -1.32
N ALA A 84 14.71 -4.36 -1.67
CA ALA A 84 14.97 -4.82 -3.05
C ALA A 84 14.06 -5.98 -3.46
N GLU A 85 13.77 -6.93 -2.55
CA GLU A 85 12.85 -8.03 -2.82
C GLU A 85 11.41 -7.52 -2.97
N ALA A 86 11.01 -6.57 -2.11
CA ALA A 86 9.71 -5.92 -2.20
C ALA A 86 9.55 -5.12 -3.51
N LEU A 87 10.62 -4.47 -3.98
CA LEU A 87 10.67 -3.82 -5.28
C LEU A 87 10.51 -4.84 -6.42
N GLY A 88 11.23 -5.96 -6.36
CA GLY A 88 11.11 -7.04 -7.34
C GLY A 88 9.68 -7.57 -7.45
N TRP A 89 9.02 -7.80 -6.31
CA TRP A 89 7.61 -8.18 -6.29
C TRP A 89 6.73 -7.10 -6.93
N TYR A 90 6.92 -5.84 -6.55
CA TYR A 90 6.15 -4.71 -7.08
C TYR A 90 6.25 -4.62 -8.60
N MET A 91 7.48 -4.62 -9.13
CA MET A 91 7.74 -4.53 -10.56
C MET A 91 7.15 -5.72 -11.33
N GLY A 92 7.25 -6.94 -10.79
CA GLY A 92 6.62 -8.11 -11.37
C GLY A 92 5.10 -7.98 -11.49
N GLN A 93 4.43 -7.38 -10.49
CA GLN A 93 2.99 -7.11 -10.59
C GLN A 93 2.66 -6.04 -11.64
N VAL A 94 3.50 -5.00 -11.77
CA VAL A 94 3.32 -3.95 -12.79
C VAL A 94 3.48 -4.52 -14.20
N GLU A 95 4.52 -5.33 -14.42
CA GLU A 95 4.78 -6.00 -15.70
C GLU A 95 3.62 -6.91 -16.11
N GLU A 96 3.09 -7.71 -15.18
CA GLU A 96 1.92 -8.56 -15.41
C GLU A 96 0.68 -7.75 -15.85
N LEU A 97 0.48 -6.56 -15.27
CA LEU A 97 -0.66 -5.69 -15.56
C LEU A 97 -0.48 -4.83 -16.81
N ALA A 98 0.76 -4.54 -17.22
CA ALA A 98 1.07 -3.56 -18.26
C ALA A 98 0.31 -3.76 -19.59
N PRO A 99 0.11 -4.99 -20.10
CA PRO A 99 -0.69 -5.21 -21.32
C PRO A 99 -2.15 -4.76 -21.21
N SER A 100 -2.68 -4.65 -20.00
CA SER A 100 -4.08 -4.28 -19.72
C SER A 100 -4.28 -2.79 -19.45
N PHE A 101 -3.20 -2.01 -19.33
CA PHE A 101 -3.29 -0.58 -19.11
C PHE A 101 -4.10 0.10 -20.23
N MET A 102 -4.95 1.04 -19.82
CA MET A 102 -5.76 1.82 -20.74
C MET A 102 -4.92 2.87 -21.48
N SER A 103 -3.94 3.45 -20.79
CA SER A 103 -3.07 4.50 -21.29
C SER A 103 -1.84 3.90 -21.95
N ASP A 104 -1.55 4.28 -23.19
CA ASP A 104 -0.30 3.90 -23.85
C ASP A 104 0.91 4.54 -23.17
N PHE A 105 0.75 5.73 -22.59
CA PHE A 105 1.78 6.41 -21.82
C PHE A 105 2.26 5.60 -20.61
N ASP A 106 1.34 4.88 -19.93
CA ASP A 106 1.72 4.00 -18.81
C ASP A 106 2.43 2.71 -19.28
N ARG A 107 2.36 2.39 -20.58
CA ARG A 107 3.01 1.23 -21.20
C ARG A 107 4.40 1.56 -21.74
N GLU A 108 4.76 2.83 -21.84
CA GLU A 108 6.07 3.26 -22.33
C GLU A 108 7.20 2.76 -21.43
N LEU A 109 8.25 2.20 -22.02
CA LEU A 109 9.38 1.61 -21.28
C LEU A 109 10.12 2.65 -20.44
N GLU A 110 10.32 3.85 -20.97
CA GLU A 110 10.96 4.96 -20.25
C GLU A 110 10.15 5.37 -19.01
N ARG A 111 8.82 5.38 -19.13
CA ARG A 111 7.91 5.66 -18.03
C ARG A 111 7.99 4.59 -16.95
N GLN A 112 8.02 3.32 -17.34
CA GLN A 112 8.18 2.20 -16.40
C GLN A 112 9.54 2.23 -15.70
N ALA A 113 10.62 2.57 -16.41
CA ALA A 113 11.96 2.72 -15.84
C ALA A 113 12.01 3.88 -14.82
N ALA A 114 11.45 5.05 -15.15
CA ALA A 114 11.38 6.19 -14.24
C ALA A 114 10.57 5.87 -12.98
N TRP A 115 9.47 5.13 -13.12
CA TRP A 115 8.72 4.61 -11.99
C TRP A 115 9.59 3.72 -11.13
N SER A 116 10.23 2.70 -11.72
CA SER A 116 11.05 1.73 -11.01
C SER A 116 12.10 2.41 -10.12
N ALA A 117 12.83 3.38 -10.68
CA ALA A 117 13.82 4.17 -9.94
C ALA A 117 13.19 4.98 -8.78
N ALA A 118 12.01 5.56 -8.99
CA ALA A 118 11.30 6.28 -7.93
C ALA A 118 10.79 5.34 -6.82
N ALA A 119 10.33 4.13 -7.16
CA ALA A 119 9.90 3.12 -6.22
C ALA A 119 11.07 2.58 -5.40
N GLU A 120 12.20 2.29 -6.05
CA GLU A 120 13.45 1.88 -5.40
C GLU A 120 13.88 2.90 -4.35
N GLY A 121 13.98 4.17 -4.74
CA GLY A 121 14.34 5.25 -3.82
C GLY A 121 13.40 5.32 -2.61
N ARG A 122 12.08 5.25 -2.83
CA ARG A 122 11.10 5.28 -1.73
C ARG A 122 11.28 4.12 -0.76
N LEU A 123 11.41 2.89 -1.26
CA LEU A 123 11.56 1.70 -0.42
C LEU A 123 12.87 1.72 0.37
N PHE A 124 13.96 2.17 -0.26
CA PHE A 124 15.27 2.30 0.38
C PHE A 124 15.24 3.24 1.59
N TRP A 125 14.47 4.33 1.52
CA TRP A 125 14.26 5.26 2.64
C TRP A 125 13.13 4.85 3.61
N GLY A 126 12.62 3.61 3.51
CA GLY A 126 11.59 3.06 4.37
C GLY A 126 10.18 3.62 4.12
N GLY A 127 9.94 4.16 2.92
CA GLY A 127 8.64 4.68 2.51
C GLY A 127 7.74 3.64 1.85
N ASP A 128 6.47 4.00 1.69
CA ASP A 128 5.49 3.22 0.96
C ASP A 128 5.58 3.48 -0.56
N VAL A 129 5.30 2.47 -1.36
CA VAL A 129 5.14 2.57 -2.81
C VAL A 129 3.70 2.22 -3.18
N VAL A 130 3.12 3.04 -4.05
CA VAL A 130 1.73 2.91 -4.48
C VAL A 130 1.67 3.11 -5.98
N GLY A 131 1.04 2.16 -6.66
CA GLY A 131 0.62 2.32 -8.05
C GLY A 131 -0.86 2.05 -8.23
N GLY A 132 -1.43 2.80 -9.16
CA GLY A 132 -2.83 2.72 -9.56
C GLY A 132 -2.94 2.98 -11.05
N TRP A 133 -3.66 2.12 -11.75
CA TRP A 133 -3.81 2.16 -13.20
C TRP A 133 -5.25 1.92 -13.60
N TYR A 134 -5.74 2.76 -14.52
CA TYR A 134 -6.97 2.46 -15.24
C TYR A 134 -6.68 1.36 -16.25
N LEU A 135 -7.51 0.32 -16.22
CA LEU A 135 -7.46 -0.79 -17.15
C LEU A 135 -8.58 -0.69 -18.17
N ARG A 136 -8.42 -1.39 -19.29
CA ARG A 136 -9.49 -1.55 -20.27
C ARG A 136 -10.74 -2.20 -19.63
N GLY A 137 -11.92 -1.72 -20.03
CA GLY A 137 -13.22 -2.25 -19.59
C GLY A 137 -13.69 -1.71 -18.23
N ALA A 138 -13.52 -0.41 -17.95
CA ALA A 138 -13.97 0.25 -16.72
C ALA A 138 -13.42 -0.37 -15.41
N ARG A 139 -12.22 -0.94 -15.48
CA ARG A 139 -11.53 -1.56 -14.35
C ARG A 139 -10.40 -0.69 -13.85
N PHE A 140 -10.01 -0.92 -12.61
CA PHE A 140 -8.86 -0.29 -11.97
C PHE A 140 -8.01 -1.37 -11.32
N ALA A 141 -6.70 -1.24 -11.45
CA ALA A 141 -5.75 -2.06 -10.71
C ALA A 141 -4.89 -1.19 -9.81
N SER A 142 -4.47 -1.77 -8.71
CA SER A 142 -3.58 -1.12 -7.77
C SER A 142 -2.60 -2.14 -7.19
N VAL A 143 -1.36 -1.71 -7.02
CA VAL A 143 -0.30 -2.48 -6.39
C VAL A 143 0.33 -1.58 -5.33
N GLN A 144 0.51 -2.09 -4.11
CA GLN A 144 1.11 -1.33 -3.00
C GLN A 144 2.16 -2.16 -2.28
N VAL A 145 3.21 -1.49 -1.83
CA VAL A 145 4.18 -2.00 -0.88
C VAL A 145 4.19 -1.04 0.30
N VAL A 146 3.84 -1.55 1.48
CA VAL A 146 3.67 -0.75 2.68
C VAL A 146 4.74 -1.14 3.69
N ALA A 147 5.60 -0.18 4.03
CA ALA A 147 6.58 -0.28 5.08
C ALA A 147 5.87 -0.36 6.43
N CYS A 148 6.08 -1.46 7.18
CA CYS A 148 5.46 -1.64 8.49
C CYS A 148 6.23 -0.89 9.60
N SER A 149 5.85 -1.13 10.86
CA SER A 149 6.35 -0.40 12.03
C SER A 149 7.88 -0.22 12.07
N ALA A 150 8.38 1.00 12.27
CA ALA A 150 7.60 2.25 12.29
C ALA A 150 7.27 2.70 10.85
N ASN A 151 5.99 2.66 10.46
CA ASN A 151 5.58 3.26 9.18
C ASN A 151 5.85 4.77 9.25
N ARG A 152 6.38 5.35 8.17
CA ARG A 152 6.84 6.75 8.19
C ARG A 152 5.73 7.78 8.35
N ILE A 153 4.53 7.50 7.83
CA ILE A 153 3.37 8.41 7.88
C ILE A 153 2.53 8.16 9.13
N ARG A 154 2.39 6.90 9.53
CA ARG A 154 1.62 6.48 10.71
C ARG A 154 2.48 5.56 11.61
N PRO A 155 3.45 6.12 12.37
CA PRO A 155 4.44 5.33 13.10
C PRO A 155 3.85 4.48 14.23
N THR A 156 2.66 4.82 14.72
CA THR A 156 1.95 4.10 15.78
C THR A 156 1.08 2.96 15.27
N ILE A 157 0.88 2.82 13.95
CA ILE A 157 0.17 1.67 13.39
C ILE A 157 1.06 0.42 13.54
N PRO A 158 0.55 -0.65 14.19
CA PRO A 158 1.32 -1.86 14.41
C PRO A 158 1.49 -2.65 13.10
N CYS A 159 2.53 -3.48 13.06
CA CYS A 159 2.69 -4.47 12.00
C CYS A 159 1.61 -5.55 12.15
N PRO A 160 0.89 -5.92 11.07
CA PRO A 160 -0.17 -6.94 11.11
C PRO A 160 0.33 -8.37 11.38
N MET A 161 1.64 -8.60 11.31
CA MET A 161 2.27 -9.91 11.54
C MET A 161 2.98 -10.02 12.89
N ARG A 162 2.88 -9.00 13.75
CA ARG A 162 3.51 -8.97 15.09
C ARG A 162 2.48 -8.87 16.21
#